data_AF-A0A7X8MHT5-F1
#
_entry.id   AF-A0A7X8MHT5-F1
#
_cell.length_a   1.000
_cell.length_b   1.000
_cell.length_c   1.000
_cell.angle_alpha   90.00
_cell.angle_beta   90.00
_cell.angle_gamma   90.00
#
_symmetry.space_group_name_H-M   'P 1'
#
loop_
_entity.id
_entity.type
_entity.pdbx_description
1 polymer ?
#
loop_
_entity_poly.entity_id
_entity_poly.type
_entity_poly.pdbx_seq_one_letter_code
_entity_poly.pdbx_strand_id
1 'polypeptide(L)'
;MRKFKKAVWFVIMLLIISLLGGCSNKKGLAIKRAECRIYLKELPKGYEMLNKAIKDNIEIFLILRSVTNNKEHWISLTDKKNFEEVIRLNPGTYDLVLCKLYVKGFSNIDIKTNMLFLEAYTDIEKVTLSREETFEVPVFIKDSPIFTETIKNSTVRDEILSLDIFSRKVQYNGEIIDLKNIRQIMTFTPKEKKDVKSYKAASIPAVEDPRVRMIVQNQTNNTCDISECTFIGVTFIGNNVVFPGGIVLGMDISEISHAKKGILGTPDYFIGSPVIGGAISDTWAVYVDDISGDRITFIINADKTFVSVIKYEFERYE
;
A
#
# COMPACT_ATOMS: atom_id res chain seq x y z
N MET A 1 -68.08 -13.61 -48.53
CA MET A 1 -67.67 -13.63 -47.10
C MET A 1 -67.15 -14.96 -46.55
N ARG A 2 -67.47 -16.13 -47.13
CA ARG A 2 -67.10 -17.46 -46.55
C ARG A 2 -65.64 -17.90 -46.76
N LYS A 3 -64.95 -17.39 -47.79
CA LYS A 3 -63.52 -17.69 -48.09
C LYS A 3 -62.53 -16.87 -47.25
N PHE A 4 -62.88 -15.62 -46.89
CA PHE A 4 -62.04 -14.74 -46.07
C PHE A 4 -61.90 -15.24 -44.61
N LYS A 5 -62.99 -15.77 -44.03
CA LYS A 5 -62.96 -16.37 -42.68
C LYS A 5 -62.05 -17.61 -42.61
N LYS A 6 -61.96 -18.42 -43.68
CA LYS A 6 -61.08 -19.60 -43.72
C LYS A 6 -59.60 -19.22 -43.79
N ALA A 7 -59.26 -18.18 -44.56
CA ALA A 7 -57.89 -17.68 -44.66
C ALA A 7 -57.41 -17.07 -43.33
N VAL A 8 -58.27 -16.29 -42.66
CA VAL A 8 -57.96 -15.73 -41.33
C VAL A 8 -57.79 -16.82 -40.28
N TRP A 9 -58.63 -17.86 -40.31
CA TRP A 9 -58.48 -19.01 -39.40
C TRP A 9 -57.20 -19.81 -39.64
N PHE A 10 -56.77 -19.95 -40.91
CA PHE A 10 -55.54 -20.65 -41.27
C PHE A 10 -54.29 -19.88 -40.82
N VAL A 11 -54.31 -18.54 -40.93
CA VAL A 11 -53.24 -17.66 -40.44
C VAL A 11 -53.17 -17.66 -38.91
N ILE A 12 -54.33 -17.65 -38.22
CA ILE A 12 -54.38 -17.76 -36.75
C ILE A 12 -53.87 -19.15 -36.29
N MET A 13 -54.21 -20.24 -36.99
CA MET A 13 -53.68 -21.57 -36.70
C MET A 13 -52.15 -21.64 -36.90
N LEU A 14 -51.62 -21.05 -37.97
CA LEU A 14 -50.17 -20.97 -38.21
C LEU A 14 -49.45 -20.11 -37.16
N LEU A 15 -50.07 -19.04 -36.67
CA LEU A 15 -49.57 -18.22 -35.57
C LEU A 15 -49.59 -18.96 -34.22
N ILE A 16 -50.60 -19.78 -33.97
CA ILE A 16 -50.67 -20.62 -32.76
C ILE A 16 -49.63 -21.74 -32.83
N ILE A 17 -49.39 -22.34 -34.01
CA ILE A 17 -48.34 -23.36 -34.21
C ILE A 17 -46.94 -22.74 -34.11
N SER A 18 -46.72 -21.49 -34.55
CA SER A 18 -45.44 -20.80 -34.37
C SER A 18 -45.20 -20.32 -32.93
N LEU A 19 -46.27 -20.01 -32.17
CA LEU A 19 -46.20 -19.74 -30.73
C LEU A 19 -45.97 -21.02 -29.89
N LEU A 20 -46.43 -22.19 -30.34
CA LEU A 20 -46.23 -23.47 -29.67
C LEU A 20 -44.97 -24.24 -30.13
N GLY A 21 -44.39 -23.87 -31.28
CA GLY A 21 -43.10 -24.40 -31.78
C GLY A 21 -41.86 -23.72 -31.20
N GLY A 22 -42.04 -22.70 -30.35
CA GLY A 22 -40.98 -21.87 -29.76
C GLY A 22 -40.64 -22.20 -28.31
N CYS A 23 -40.87 -23.43 -27.85
CA CYS A 23 -40.37 -23.92 -26.57
C CYS A 23 -39.89 -25.36 -26.74
N SER A 24 -38.78 -25.54 -27.46
CA SER A 24 -37.98 -26.72 -27.17
C SER A 24 -37.54 -26.57 -25.72
N ASN A 25 -37.96 -27.51 -24.89
CA ASN A 25 -37.39 -27.76 -23.58
C ASN A 25 -35.91 -28.13 -23.77
N LYS A 26 -35.06 -27.16 -24.09
CA LYS A 26 -33.74 -27.12 -23.49
C LYS A 26 -34.02 -26.89 -22.02
N LYS A 27 -34.25 -27.98 -21.28
CA LYS A 27 -33.78 -28.08 -19.90
C LYS A 27 -32.40 -27.44 -19.98
N GLY A 28 -32.27 -26.22 -19.46
CA GLY A 28 -30.96 -25.61 -19.33
C GLY A 28 -30.18 -26.65 -18.56
N LEU A 29 -29.30 -27.39 -19.23
CA LEU A 29 -28.29 -28.17 -18.53
C LEU A 29 -27.67 -27.10 -17.65
N ALA A 30 -27.95 -27.16 -16.35
CA ALA A 30 -27.19 -26.41 -15.39
C ALA A 30 -25.76 -26.84 -15.68
N ILE A 31 -25.01 -26.00 -16.38
CA ILE A 31 -23.65 -26.32 -16.78
C ILE A 31 -22.94 -26.45 -15.45
N LYS A 32 -22.70 -27.69 -15.02
CA LYS A 32 -22.00 -27.98 -13.78
C LYS A 32 -20.64 -27.33 -13.93
N ARG A 33 -20.44 -26.25 -13.18
CA ARG A 33 -19.21 -25.48 -13.20
C ARG A 33 -18.14 -26.31 -12.51
N ALA A 34 -16.93 -26.23 -13.06
CA ALA A 34 -15.74 -26.78 -12.44
C ALA A 34 -15.36 -25.90 -11.24
N GLU A 35 -14.87 -26.54 -10.18
CA GLU A 35 -14.42 -25.86 -8.97
C GLU A 35 -12.91 -25.63 -9.05
N CYS A 36 -12.50 -24.42 -8.72
CA CYS A 36 -11.10 -24.05 -8.56
C CYS A 36 -10.96 -23.43 -7.17
N ARG A 37 -10.17 -24.06 -6.32
CA ARG A 37 -9.86 -23.60 -4.97
C ARG A 37 -8.52 -22.89 -5.00
N ILE A 38 -8.52 -21.63 -4.61
CA ILE A 38 -7.32 -20.78 -4.59
C ILE A 38 -7.08 -20.40 -3.14
N TYR A 39 -5.89 -20.67 -2.63
CA TYR A 39 -5.59 -20.47 -1.22
C TYR A 39 -4.14 -20.06 -1.01
N LEU A 40 -3.92 -19.22 0.00
CA LEU A 40 -2.57 -18.96 0.48
C LEU A 40 -2.08 -20.18 1.27
N LYS A 41 -0.93 -20.74 0.87
CA LYS A 41 -0.42 -21.98 1.45
C LYS A 41 0.10 -21.78 2.87
N GLU A 42 0.87 -20.72 3.10
CA GLU A 42 1.41 -20.38 4.43
C GLU A 42 1.49 -18.86 4.60
N LEU A 43 1.11 -18.38 5.79
CA LEU A 43 1.36 -17.01 6.20
C LEU A 43 2.79 -16.87 6.73
N PRO A 44 3.50 -15.77 6.42
CA PRO A 44 4.78 -15.48 7.04
C PRO A 44 4.68 -15.43 8.56
N LYS A 45 5.69 -15.90 9.29
CA LYS A 45 5.67 -15.91 10.77
C LYS A 45 5.45 -14.52 11.37
N GLY A 46 5.99 -13.47 10.75
CA GLY A 46 5.77 -12.07 11.16
C GLY A 46 4.34 -11.56 10.95
N TYR A 47 3.48 -12.28 10.22
CA TYR A 47 2.13 -11.83 9.91
C TYR A 47 1.31 -11.64 11.17
N GLU A 48 1.46 -12.53 12.14
CA GLU A 48 0.69 -12.44 13.38
C GLU A 48 1.00 -11.20 14.20
N MET A 49 2.21 -10.64 14.03
CA MET A 49 2.66 -9.42 14.70
C MET A 49 2.05 -8.16 14.09
N LEU A 50 1.40 -8.24 12.92
CA LEU A 50 0.69 -7.12 12.33
C LEU A 50 -0.54 -6.75 13.16
N ASN A 51 -0.82 -5.45 13.26
CA ASN A 51 -2.06 -4.99 13.88
C ASN A 51 -3.27 -5.36 13.01
N LYS A 52 -4.45 -5.41 13.64
CA LYS A 52 -5.70 -5.81 12.98
C LYS A 52 -6.07 -4.90 11.80
N ALA A 53 -5.82 -3.60 11.91
CA ALA A 53 -6.13 -2.65 10.84
C ALA A 53 -5.35 -2.95 9.56
N ILE A 54 -4.08 -3.34 9.66
CA ILE A 54 -3.27 -3.76 8.51
C ILE A 54 -3.77 -5.11 7.99
N LYS A 55 -3.99 -6.10 8.87
CA LYS A 55 -4.49 -7.43 8.47
C LYS A 55 -5.81 -7.35 7.69
N ASP A 56 -6.75 -6.54 8.17
CA ASP A 56 -8.07 -6.32 7.55
C ASP A 56 -7.99 -5.69 6.15
N ASN A 57 -6.85 -5.06 5.82
CA ASN A 57 -6.63 -4.37 4.56
C ASN A 57 -5.70 -5.14 3.61
N ILE A 58 -5.01 -6.19 4.05
CA ILE A 58 -4.18 -7.01 3.14
C ILE A 58 -5.08 -7.86 2.25
N GLU A 59 -4.80 -7.80 0.95
CA GLU A 59 -5.46 -8.60 -0.06
C GLU A 59 -4.48 -9.16 -1.07
N ILE A 60 -4.70 -10.41 -1.48
CA ILE A 60 -4.02 -10.99 -2.64
C ILE A 60 -5.00 -11.03 -3.80
N PHE A 61 -4.64 -10.34 -4.88
CA PHE A 61 -5.36 -10.28 -6.11
C PHE A 61 -4.85 -11.31 -7.11
N LEU A 62 -5.76 -12.06 -7.73
CA LEU A 62 -5.44 -12.96 -8.83
C LEU A 62 -6.38 -12.71 -10.03
N ILE A 63 -5.83 -12.86 -11.23
CA ILE A 63 -6.62 -12.83 -12.48
C ILE A 63 -6.42 -14.15 -13.22
N LEU A 64 -7.52 -14.88 -13.43
CA LEU A 64 -7.57 -15.98 -14.38
C LEU A 64 -8.22 -15.52 -15.67
N ARG A 65 -7.54 -15.71 -16.80
CA ARG A 65 -8.05 -15.38 -18.13
C ARG A 65 -8.37 -16.64 -18.91
N SER A 66 -9.61 -16.78 -19.38
CA SER A 66 -10.00 -17.91 -20.20
C SER A 66 -9.28 -17.88 -21.55
N VAL A 67 -8.61 -18.98 -21.92
CA VAL A 67 -7.89 -19.09 -23.20
C VAL A 67 -8.84 -19.04 -24.40
N THR A 68 -10.09 -19.46 -24.23
CA THR A 68 -11.04 -19.60 -25.35
C THR A 68 -11.76 -18.31 -25.72
N ASN A 69 -12.03 -17.43 -24.76
CA ASN A 69 -12.80 -16.21 -25.00
C ASN A 69 -12.20 -14.95 -24.36
N ASN A 70 -10.98 -15.03 -23.83
CA ASN A 70 -10.26 -13.95 -23.17
C ASN A 70 -10.99 -13.31 -21.97
N LYS A 71 -12.05 -13.95 -21.45
CA LYS A 71 -12.76 -13.43 -20.28
C LYS A 71 -11.88 -13.53 -19.04
N GLU A 72 -11.80 -12.43 -18.31
CA GLU A 72 -11.05 -12.35 -17.06
C GLU A 72 -11.95 -12.60 -15.84
N HIS A 73 -11.38 -13.29 -14.87
CA HIS A 73 -11.99 -13.62 -13.60
C HIS A 73 -11.10 -13.08 -12.47
N TRP A 74 -11.66 -12.10 -11.77
CA TRP A 74 -10.97 -11.30 -10.77
C TRP A 74 -11.23 -11.91 -9.40
N ILE A 75 -10.17 -12.29 -8.69
CA ILE A 75 -10.23 -13.10 -7.47
C ILE A 75 -9.47 -12.39 -6.37
N SER A 76 -10.05 -12.43 -5.17
CA SER A 76 -9.62 -11.67 -4.01
C SER A 76 -9.50 -12.60 -2.81
N LEU A 77 -8.29 -12.72 -2.26
CA LEU A 77 -8.01 -13.46 -1.03
C LEU A 77 -7.74 -12.45 0.09
N THR A 78 -8.48 -12.54 1.19
CA THR A 78 -8.39 -11.60 2.31
C THR A 78 -8.30 -12.34 3.63
N ASP A 79 -7.75 -11.69 4.66
CA ASP A 79 -7.68 -12.24 6.04
C ASP A 79 -9.05 -12.71 6.57
N LYS A 80 -10.11 -11.94 6.32
CA LYS A 80 -11.50 -12.29 6.70
C LYS A 80 -12.03 -13.60 6.12
N LYS A 81 -11.40 -14.09 5.04
CA LYS A 81 -11.72 -15.36 4.38
C LYS A 81 -10.59 -16.38 4.54
N ASN A 82 -9.69 -16.17 5.51
CA ASN A 82 -8.49 -16.98 5.73
C ASN A 82 -7.61 -17.11 4.47
N PHE A 83 -7.61 -16.08 3.62
CA PHE A 83 -6.93 -16.07 2.32
C PHE A 83 -7.29 -17.27 1.42
N GLU A 84 -8.55 -17.70 1.45
CA GLU A 84 -9.06 -18.79 0.64
C GLU A 84 -10.33 -18.38 -0.12
N GLU A 85 -10.45 -18.82 -1.38
CA GLU A 85 -11.66 -18.64 -2.19
C GLU A 85 -11.87 -19.87 -3.10
N VAL A 86 -13.12 -20.33 -3.19
CA VAL A 86 -13.54 -21.37 -4.15
C VAL A 86 -14.39 -20.74 -5.25
N ILE A 87 -13.85 -20.69 -6.46
CA ILE A 87 -14.55 -20.16 -7.62
C ILE A 87 -15.12 -21.27 -8.49
N ARG A 88 -16.24 -20.97 -9.13
CA ARG A 88 -16.94 -21.88 -10.04
C ARG A 88 -16.91 -21.33 -11.45
N LEU A 89 -16.12 -21.96 -12.32
CA LEU A 89 -15.88 -21.55 -13.70
C LEU A 89 -16.38 -22.60 -14.69
N ASN A 90 -16.49 -22.24 -15.96
CA ASN A 90 -16.76 -23.24 -17.00
C ASN A 90 -15.52 -24.14 -17.17
N PRO A 91 -15.68 -25.45 -17.43
CA PRO A 91 -14.56 -26.31 -17.74
C PRO A 91 -13.74 -25.77 -18.93
N GLY A 92 -12.43 -25.93 -18.89
CA GLY A 92 -11.51 -25.38 -19.88
C GLY A 92 -10.20 -24.91 -19.27
N THR A 93 -9.34 -24.35 -20.12
CA THR A 93 -8.02 -23.84 -19.71
C THR A 93 -8.07 -22.32 -19.48
N TYR A 94 -7.41 -21.90 -18.40
CA TYR A 94 -7.28 -20.51 -17.99
C TYR A 94 -5.80 -20.20 -17.76
N ASP A 95 -5.34 -19.06 -18.27
CA ASP A 95 -4.02 -18.51 -17.96
C ASP A 95 -4.10 -17.70 -16.67
N LEU A 96 -3.12 -17.87 -15.79
CA LEU A 96 -2.94 -17.03 -14.62
C LEU A 96 -2.07 -15.84 -15.03
N VAL A 97 -2.72 -14.69 -15.25
CA VAL A 97 -2.05 -13.51 -15.82
C VAL A 97 -1.55 -12.54 -14.75
N LEU A 98 -2.02 -12.69 -13.52
CA LEU A 98 -1.63 -11.84 -12.40
C LEU A 98 -1.82 -12.57 -11.07
N CYS A 99 -0.83 -12.46 -10.19
CA CYS A 99 -0.93 -12.73 -8.76
C CYS A 99 -0.16 -11.61 -8.05
N LYS A 100 -0.84 -10.82 -7.22
CA LYS A 100 -0.21 -9.69 -6.51
C LYS A 100 -0.82 -9.48 -5.13
N LEU A 101 0.01 -9.19 -4.14
CA LEU A 101 -0.44 -8.72 -2.85
C LEU A 101 -0.52 -7.19 -2.84
N TYR A 102 -1.54 -6.67 -2.19
CA TYR A 102 -1.72 -5.24 -1.98
C TYR A 102 -2.39 -4.98 -0.63
N VAL A 103 -2.26 -3.75 -0.13
CA VAL A 103 -2.91 -3.30 1.11
C VAL A 103 -3.92 -2.23 0.76
N LYS A 104 -5.22 -2.53 0.90
CA LYS A 104 -6.34 -1.59 0.71
C LYS A 104 -6.31 -0.49 1.79
N GLY A 105 -6.96 0.65 1.53
CA GLY A 105 -7.03 1.77 2.50
C GLY A 105 -5.73 2.57 2.68
N PHE A 106 -4.57 1.99 2.33
CA PHE A 106 -3.31 2.69 2.18
C PHE A 106 -3.00 2.79 0.68
N SER A 107 -3.76 3.65 -0.01
CA SER A 107 -3.78 3.78 -1.48
C SER A 107 -2.41 4.03 -2.14
N ASN A 108 -1.35 4.27 -1.37
CA ASN A 108 0.00 4.48 -1.84
C ASN A 108 1.07 3.97 -0.85
N ILE A 109 0.91 2.76 -0.31
CA ILE A 109 2.08 1.90 -0.12
C ILE A 109 2.54 1.55 -1.53
N ASP A 110 3.33 2.47 -2.12
CA ASP A 110 3.89 2.35 -3.46
C ASP A 110 4.48 0.94 -3.60
N ILE A 111 4.30 0.31 -4.76
CA ILE A 111 4.98 -0.95 -5.13
C ILE A 111 6.50 -0.81 -4.92
N LYS A 112 7.04 0.42 -4.89
CA LYS A 112 8.44 0.74 -4.53
C LYS A 112 8.69 1.06 -3.04
N THR A 113 7.66 1.33 -2.24
CA THR A 113 7.74 1.60 -0.78
C THR A 113 7.01 0.55 0.06
N ASN A 114 6.81 -0.67 -0.48
CA ASN A 114 6.08 -1.75 0.18
C ASN A 114 6.59 -1.94 1.62
N MET A 115 5.92 -1.33 2.61
CA MET A 115 6.36 -1.38 4.00
C MET A 115 6.33 -2.80 4.55
N LEU A 116 5.56 -3.68 3.90
CA LEU A 116 5.46 -5.09 4.23
C LEU A 116 6.39 -5.96 3.38
N PHE A 117 7.01 -5.46 2.30
CA PHE A 117 7.87 -6.25 1.41
C PHE A 117 7.28 -7.62 0.98
N LEU A 118 5.96 -7.80 1.04
CA LEU A 118 5.31 -9.05 0.71
C LEU A 118 4.96 -9.05 -0.78
N GLU A 119 5.53 -9.99 -1.52
CA GLU A 119 5.14 -10.29 -2.89
C GLU A 119 4.42 -11.64 -2.88
N ALA A 120 3.19 -11.68 -3.41
CA ALA A 120 2.49 -12.93 -3.61
C ALA A 120 2.80 -13.49 -5.00
N TYR A 121 3.00 -14.81 -5.08
CA TYR A 121 3.19 -15.50 -6.35
C TYR A 121 2.56 -16.89 -6.32
N THR A 122 2.47 -17.51 -7.48
CA THR A 122 2.14 -18.94 -7.63
C THR A 122 2.98 -19.50 -8.75
N ASP A 123 3.41 -20.75 -8.62
CA ASP A 123 4.17 -21.45 -9.67
C ASP A 123 3.26 -21.97 -10.79
N ILE A 124 1.94 -21.77 -10.66
CA ILE A 124 0.94 -22.22 -11.65
C ILE A 124 0.66 -21.09 -12.64
N GLU A 125 1.15 -21.25 -13.87
CA GLU A 125 0.86 -20.32 -14.98
C GLU A 125 -0.45 -20.66 -15.71
N LYS A 126 -0.88 -21.93 -15.67
CA LYS A 126 -2.09 -22.42 -16.35
C LYS A 126 -2.90 -23.36 -15.48
N VAL A 127 -4.21 -23.15 -15.51
CA VAL A 127 -5.20 -23.94 -14.78
C VAL A 127 -6.10 -24.64 -15.79
N THR A 128 -6.18 -25.98 -15.73
CA THR A 128 -7.10 -26.76 -16.57
C THR A 128 -8.19 -27.35 -15.71
N LEU A 129 -9.42 -26.87 -15.90
CA LEU A 129 -10.56 -27.22 -15.07
C LEU A 129 -11.42 -28.30 -15.70
N SER A 130 -11.68 -29.37 -14.95
CA SER A 130 -12.59 -30.47 -15.29
C SER A 130 -13.82 -30.46 -14.36
N ARG A 131 -14.86 -31.23 -14.68
CA ARG A 131 -16.12 -31.27 -13.88
C ARG A 131 -16.06 -32.21 -12.68
N GLU A 132 -15.00 -33.00 -12.60
CA GLU A 132 -14.92 -34.17 -11.71
C GLU A 132 -14.08 -33.87 -10.48
N GLU A 133 -13.10 -32.97 -10.61
CA GLU A 133 -12.14 -32.65 -9.56
C GLU A 133 -12.09 -31.14 -9.32
N THR A 134 -11.79 -30.78 -8.07
CA THR A 134 -11.45 -29.40 -7.73
C THR A 134 -9.98 -29.18 -8.07
N PHE A 135 -9.68 -28.20 -8.91
CA PHE A 135 -8.30 -27.81 -9.15
C PHE A 135 -7.83 -26.88 -8.03
N GLU A 136 -6.64 -27.13 -7.50
CA GLU A 136 -6.06 -26.34 -6.42
C GLU A 136 -4.96 -25.41 -6.94
N VAL A 137 -5.05 -24.13 -6.62
CA VAL A 137 -4.03 -23.12 -6.92
C VAL A 137 -3.44 -22.60 -5.61
N PRO A 138 -2.30 -23.13 -5.17
CA PRO A 138 -1.61 -22.60 -4.02
C PRO A 138 -0.94 -21.27 -4.37
N VAL A 139 -1.08 -20.31 -3.47
CA VAL A 139 -0.40 -19.01 -3.49
C VAL A 139 0.64 -18.97 -2.38
N PHE A 140 1.76 -18.34 -2.66
CA PHE A 140 2.90 -18.22 -1.76
C PHE A 140 3.23 -16.75 -1.54
N ILE A 141 3.85 -16.44 -0.41
CA ILE A 141 4.45 -15.14 -0.14
C ILE A 141 5.97 -15.28 -0.22
N LYS A 142 6.58 -14.48 -1.10
CA LYS A 142 8.03 -14.40 -1.30
C LYS A 142 8.72 -13.69 -0.13
N ASP A 143 9.99 -14.00 0.09
CA ASP A 143 10.88 -13.32 1.04
C ASP A 143 10.34 -13.20 2.48
N SER A 144 9.51 -14.17 2.89
CA SER A 144 8.91 -14.30 4.22
C SER A 144 9.89 -14.15 5.41
N PRO A 145 11.15 -14.62 5.36
CA PRO A 145 12.14 -14.36 6.41
C PRO A 145 12.49 -12.89 6.59
N ILE A 146 12.73 -12.17 5.48
CA ILE A 146 13.08 -10.74 5.48
C ILE A 146 11.92 -9.92 6.04
N PHE A 147 10.68 -10.28 5.67
CA PHE A 147 9.49 -9.68 6.24
C PHE A 147 9.41 -9.88 7.76
N THR A 148 9.61 -11.12 8.22
CA THR A 148 9.54 -11.43 9.65
C THR A 148 10.56 -10.64 10.45
N GLU A 149 11.78 -10.52 9.93
CA GLU A 149 12.82 -9.68 10.51
C GLU A 149 12.46 -8.19 10.49
N THR A 150 11.93 -7.70 9.37
CA THR A 150 11.49 -6.31 9.23
C THR A 150 10.42 -5.96 10.26
N ILE A 151 9.40 -6.81 10.43
CA ILE A 151 8.33 -6.57 11.41
C ILE A 151 8.85 -6.63 12.85
N LYS A 152 9.75 -7.57 13.16
CA LYS A 152 10.42 -7.62 14.47
C LYS A 152 11.21 -6.34 14.74
N ASN A 153 11.97 -5.86 13.77
CA ASN A 153 12.78 -4.66 13.88
C ASN A 153 11.93 -3.37 13.90
N SER A 154 10.71 -3.43 13.37
CA SER A 154 9.74 -2.34 13.39
C SER A 154 8.83 -2.37 14.63
N THR A 155 8.93 -3.40 15.47
CA THR A 155 8.14 -3.50 16.71
C THR A 155 8.61 -2.40 17.66
N VAL A 156 7.69 -1.52 18.02
CA VAL A 156 7.97 -0.35 18.85
C VAL A 156 8.48 -0.79 20.22
N ARG A 157 9.66 -0.30 20.62
CA ARG A 157 10.25 -0.59 21.93
C ARG A 157 9.72 0.38 22.99
N ASP A 158 9.56 -0.10 24.22
CA ASP A 158 9.11 0.75 25.34
C ASP A 158 10.01 1.97 25.56
N GLU A 159 11.32 1.82 25.31
CA GLU A 159 12.28 2.91 25.43
C GLU A 159 11.92 4.08 24.51
N ILE A 160 11.61 3.84 23.22
CA ILE A 160 11.25 4.93 22.28
C ILE A 160 9.91 5.56 22.64
N LEU A 161 8.96 4.80 23.20
CA LEU A 161 7.66 5.31 23.63
C LEU A 161 7.77 6.36 24.74
N SER A 162 8.78 6.23 25.60
CA SER A 162 8.96 7.08 26.79
C SER A 162 9.76 8.37 26.53
N LEU A 163 10.37 8.51 25.35
CA LEU A 163 11.21 9.65 25.02
C LEU A 163 10.36 10.87 24.64
N ASP A 164 10.96 12.05 24.82
CA ASP A 164 10.42 13.29 24.29
C ASP A 164 10.51 13.29 22.75
N ILE A 165 9.50 13.86 22.07
CA ILE A 165 9.44 13.90 20.61
C ILE A 165 10.61 14.65 19.98
N PHE A 166 11.17 15.64 20.69
CA PHE A 166 12.34 16.42 20.30
C PHE A 166 13.65 15.92 20.93
N SER A 167 13.67 14.67 21.42
CA SER A 167 14.88 14.03 21.95
C SER A 167 15.96 13.75 20.90
N ARG A 168 15.68 14.05 19.61
CA ARG A 168 16.51 13.71 18.44
C ARG A 168 16.76 12.22 18.24
N LYS A 169 16.05 11.37 18.98
CA LYS A 169 16.19 9.91 18.91
C LYS A 169 15.03 9.29 18.16
N VAL A 170 15.32 8.28 17.36
CA VAL A 170 14.32 7.45 16.67
C VAL A 170 14.71 5.99 16.80
N GLN A 171 13.74 5.09 16.77
CA GLN A 171 14.01 3.69 16.49
C GLN A 171 14.04 3.48 14.97
N TYR A 172 15.12 2.88 14.48
CA TYR A 172 15.30 2.52 13.09
C TYR A 172 15.93 1.13 13.00
N ASN A 173 15.32 0.22 12.23
CA ASN A 173 15.76 -1.18 12.14
C ASN A 173 15.98 -1.86 13.50
N GLY A 174 15.14 -1.55 14.48
CA GLY A 174 15.19 -2.14 15.80
C GLY A 174 16.19 -1.49 16.74
N GLU A 175 16.98 -0.51 16.32
CA GLU A 175 17.92 0.20 17.20
C GLU A 175 17.47 1.63 17.45
N ILE A 176 17.67 2.14 18.66
CA ILE A 176 17.43 3.55 18.97
C ILE A 176 18.70 4.33 18.65
N ILE A 177 18.57 5.27 17.73
CA ILE A 177 19.68 6.03 17.17
C ILE A 177 19.45 7.53 17.41
N ASP A 178 20.53 8.25 17.66
CA ASP A 178 20.53 9.71 17.68
C ASP A 178 20.69 10.22 16.23
N LEU A 179 19.73 11.02 15.77
CA LEU A 179 19.72 11.58 14.42
C LEU A 179 20.93 12.47 14.15
N LYS A 180 21.56 13.09 15.17
CA LYS A 180 22.82 13.84 14.98
C LYS A 180 23.96 12.93 14.53
N ASN A 181 23.92 11.65 14.91
CA ASN A 181 24.93 10.65 14.59
C ASN A 181 24.56 9.77 13.39
N ILE A 182 23.50 10.09 12.63
CA ILE A 182 23.03 9.27 11.49
C ILE A 182 24.13 8.97 10.47
N ARG A 183 25.11 9.88 10.31
CA ARG A 183 26.26 9.71 9.40
C ARG A 183 27.27 8.64 9.83
N GLN A 184 27.17 8.15 11.07
CA GLN A 184 27.96 7.01 11.56
C GLN A 184 27.28 5.67 11.25
N ILE A 185 25.98 5.70 10.95
CA ILE A 185 25.12 4.53 10.72
C ILE A 185 24.87 4.33 9.22
N MET A 186 24.82 5.43 8.46
CA MET A 186 24.53 5.42 7.02
C MET A 186 25.48 6.33 6.25
N THR A 187 25.74 5.94 5.00
CA THR A 187 26.57 6.70 4.09
C THR A 187 25.70 7.64 3.27
N PHE A 188 26.04 8.94 3.26
CA PHE A 188 25.35 9.95 2.47
C PHE A 188 26.29 10.54 1.43
N THR A 189 26.15 10.08 0.19
CA THR A 189 27.00 10.52 -0.92
C THR A 189 26.15 11.29 -1.94
N PRO A 190 26.44 12.57 -2.20
CA PRO A 190 25.83 13.31 -3.31
C PRO A 190 26.11 12.57 -4.62
N LYS A 191 25.06 12.24 -5.39
CA LYS A 191 25.23 11.50 -6.65
C LYS A 191 25.95 12.32 -7.73
N GLU A 192 25.80 13.64 -7.69
CA GLU A 192 26.36 14.59 -8.66
C GLU A 192 26.72 15.89 -7.93
N LYS A 193 27.63 16.68 -8.51
CA LYS A 193 27.84 18.08 -8.08
C LYS A 193 26.52 18.82 -8.21
N LYS A 194 26.00 19.26 -7.09
CA LYS A 194 24.71 19.96 -7.01
C LYS A 194 24.89 21.24 -6.26
N ASP A 195 24.66 22.33 -6.97
CA ASP A 195 24.72 23.67 -6.43
C ASP A 195 23.47 23.98 -5.60
N VAL A 196 23.68 24.40 -4.35
CA VAL A 196 22.63 24.82 -3.42
C VAL A 196 22.68 26.34 -3.29
N LYS A 197 21.58 27.00 -3.62
CA LYS A 197 21.47 28.46 -3.49
C LYS A 197 21.60 28.91 -2.04
N SER A 198 22.04 30.15 -1.87
CA SER A 198 22.11 30.86 -0.59
C SER A 198 20.87 30.61 0.30
N TYR A 199 21.12 30.21 1.55
CA TYR A 199 20.12 29.88 2.58
C TYR A 199 19.08 28.80 2.22
N LYS A 200 19.25 28.09 1.09
CA LYS A 200 18.34 27.01 0.70
C LYS A 200 18.82 25.67 1.24
N ALA A 201 17.84 24.80 1.49
CA ALA A 201 18.07 23.42 1.89
C ALA A 201 17.99 22.48 0.68
N ALA A 202 18.71 21.38 0.77
CA ALA A 202 18.70 20.26 -0.16
C ALA A 202 18.72 18.94 0.63
N SER A 203 18.48 17.83 -0.07
CA SER A 203 18.52 16.49 0.52
C SER A 203 19.54 15.59 -0.17
N ILE A 204 20.32 14.84 0.59
CA ILE A 204 21.19 13.78 0.10
C ILE A 204 20.61 12.43 0.57
N PRO A 205 20.22 11.52 -0.33
CA PRO A 205 19.76 10.19 0.07
C PRO A 205 20.90 9.33 0.64
N ALA A 206 20.59 8.47 1.62
CA ALA A 206 21.54 7.44 2.04
C ALA A 206 21.78 6.43 0.92
N VAL A 207 22.97 5.84 0.90
CA VAL A 207 23.35 4.81 -0.07
C VAL A 207 22.61 3.50 0.22
N GLU A 208 22.53 3.14 1.50
CA GLU A 208 21.95 1.89 1.99
C GLU A 208 20.41 1.90 1.91
N ASP A 209 19.79 3.03 2.24
CA ASP A 209 18.36 3.24 2.08
C ASP A 209 18.03 4.67 1.60
N PRO A 210 17.79 4.88 0.29
CA PRO A 210 17.47 6.20 -0.28
C PRO A 210 16.19 6.87 0.26
N ARG A 211 15.42 6.14 1.06
CA ARG A 211 14.25 6.63 1.81
C ARG A 211 14.63 7.39 3.07
N VAL A 212 15.81 7.15 3.61
CA VAL A 212 16.43 8.01 4.62
C VAL A 212 17.28 9.04 3.89
N ARG A 213 17.05 10.32 4.17
CA ARG A 213 17.76 11.42 3.51
C ARG A 213 18.27 12.41 4.51
N MET A 214 19.53 12.77 4.37
CA MET A 214 20.14 13.87 5.09
C MET A 214 19.63 15.19 4.51
N ILE A 215 19.20 16.10 5.38
CA ILE A 215 18.86 17.49 5.04
C ILE A 215 20.10 18.33 5.29
N VAL A 216 20.54 19.05 4.28
CA VAL A 216 21.64 20.01 4.37
C VAL A 216 21.17 21.39 3.94
N GLN A 217 21.76 22.44 4.50
CA GLN A 217 21.46 23.83 4.16
C GLN A 217 22.74 24.61 3.89
N ASN A 218 22.71 25.40 2.83
CA ASN A 218 23.74 26.38 2.57
C ASN A 218 23.58 27.56 3.53
N GLN A 219 24.55 27.80 4.41
CA GLN A 219 24.53 28.90 5.39
C GLN A 219 25.21 30.18 4.88
N THR A 220 25.59 30.23 3.61
CA THR A 220 26.34 31.33 3.00
C THR A 220 25.46 32.17 2.08
N ASN A 221 25.95 33.38 1.77
CA ASN A 221 25.29 34.31 0.83
C ASN A 221 25.42 33.92 -0.65
N ASN A 222 26.29 32.95 -0.98
CA ASN A 222 26.58 32.53 -2.35
C ASN A 222 26.01 31.13 -2.61
N THR A 223 25.98 30.71 -3.87
CA THR A 223 25.77 29.30 -4.20
C THR A 223 27.00 28.49 -3.78
N CYS A 224 26.82 27.32 -3.19
CA CYS A 224 27.90 26.37 -2.88
C CYS A 224 27.52 24.95 -3.28
N ASP A 225 28.51 24.05 -3.35
CA ASP A 225 28.25 22.63 -3.60
C ASP A 225 27.52 22.01 -2.39
N ILE A 226 26.63 21.05 -2.64
CA ILE A 226 25.86 20.37 -1.61
C ILE A 226 26.73 19.67 -0.56
N SER A 227 27.95 19.26 -0.90
CA SER A 227 28.91 18.68 0.04
C SER A 227 29.47 19.68 1.05
N GLU A 228 29.39 20.98 0.76
CA GLU A 228 29.82 22.07 1.65
C GLU A 228 28.67 22.59 2.54
N CYS A 229 27.45 22.11 2.31
CA CYS A 229 26.27 22.53 3.08
C CYS A 229 26.29 21.92 4.50
N THR A 230 25.76 22.68 5.45
CA THR A 230 25.63 22.26 6.85
C THR A 230 24.52 21.23 6.99
N PHE A 231 24.80 20.11 7.65
CA PHE A 231 23.78 19.14 8.05
C PHE A 231 22.86 19.72 9.12
N ILE A 232 21.56 19.67 8.85
CA ILE A 232 20.54 20.30 9.69
C ILE A 232 19.35 19.38 9.97
N GLY A 233 19.36 18.11 9.56
CA GLY A 233 18.21 17.25 9.81
C GLY A 233 18.15 16.00 8.96
N VAL A 234 17.11 15.20 9.16
CA VAL A 234 16.88 13.93 8.47
C VAL A 234 15.43 13.85 7.99
N THR A 235 15.22 13.28 6.81
CA THR A 235 13.91 12.98 6.23
C THR A 235 13.76 11.46 6.10
N PHE A 236 12.58 10.95 6.46
CA PHE A 236 12.19 9.55 6.33
C PHE A 236 10.98 9.42 5.39
N ILE A 237 11.03 8.49 4.43
CA ILE A 237 10.03 8.34 3.36
C ILE A 237 9.67 6.86 3.15
N GLY A 238 8.47 6.42 3.49
CA GLY A 238 8.05 5.03 3.25
C GLY A 238 8.99 3.95 3.79
N ASN A 239 9.54 4.15 4.99
CA ASN A 239 10.36 3.18 5.71
C ASN A 239 9.81 2.92 7.13
N ASN A 240 10.53 2.15 7.93
CA ASN A 240 10.11 1.63 9.24
C ASN A 240 10.66 2.45 10.43
N VAL A 241 10.89 3.75 10.26
CA VAL A 241 11.27 4.61 11.39
C VAL A 241 10.12 4.72 12.39
N VAL A 242 10.46 4.70 13.68
CA VAL A 242 9.54 4.96 14.78
C VAL A 242 10.06 6.15 15.58
N PHE A 243 9.27 7.21 15.61
CA PHE A 243 9.51 8.38 16.44
C PHE A 243 8.94 8.16 17.85
N PRO A 244 9.38 8.97 18.84
CA PRO A 244 8.80 8.94 20.18
C PRO A 244 7.27 9.03 20.20
N GLY A 245 6.65 8.43 21.20
CA GLY A 245 5.19 8.23 21.23
C GLY A 245 4.66 7.16 20.26
N GLY A 246 5.56 6.41 19.60
CA GLY A 246 5.19 5.31 18.68
C GLY A 246 4.78 5.80 17.30
N ILE A 247 5.20 7.00 16.92
CA ILE A 247 4.78 7.66 15.69
C ILE A 247 5.50 7.05 14.49
N VAL A 248 4.76 6.53 13.53
CA VAL A 248 5.32 5.89 12.31
C VAL A 248 4.75 6.49 11.02
N LEU A 249 5.46 6.25 9.93
CA LEU A 249 4.95 6.48 8.58
C LEU A 249 3.74 5.57 8.31
N GLY A 250 2.71 6.09 7.65
CA GLY A 250 1.46 5.37 7.39
C GLY A 250 0.33 5.68 8.38
N MET A 251 0.60 6.32 9.51
CA MET A 251 -0.46 6.72 10.44
C MET A 251 -1.34 7.82 9.86
N ASP A 252 -2.62 7.81 10.25
CA ASP A 252 -3.54 8.90 9.98
C ASP A 252 -3.07 10.15 10.74
N ILE A 253 -3.13 11.32 10.09
CA ILE A 253 -2.68 12.55 10.72
C ILE A 253 -3.49 12.91 11.97
N SER A 254 -4.75 12.47 12.06
CA SER A 254 -5.59 12.68 13.25
C SER A 254 -5.09 11.90 14.47
N GLU A 255 -4.39 10.78 14.28
CA GLU A 255 -3.75 10.05 15.38
C GLU A 255 -2.54 10.79 15.94
N ILE A 256 -1.95 11.70 15.17
CA ILE A 256 -0.79 12.51 15.59
C ILE A 256 -1.26 13.88 16.09
N SER A 257 -2.09 14.56 15.28
CA SER A 257 -2.29 16.01 15.31
C SER A 257 -3.67 16.47 15.81
N HIS A 258 -4.47 15.55 16.36
CA HIS A 258 -5.79 15.89 16.88
C HIS A 258 -5.72 16.47 18.30
N ALA A 259 -6.34 17.63 18.52
CA ALA A 259 -6.27 18.40 19.77
C ALA A 259 -6.54 17.62 21.08
N LYS A 260 -7.37 16.57 21.04
CA LYS A 260 -7.75 15.77 22.22
C LYS A 260 -7.25 14.34 22.24
N LYS A 261 -6.86 13.81 21.09
CA LYS A 261 -6.63 12.36 20.89
C LYS A 261 -5.34 12.06 20.15
N GLY A 262 -4.76 13.09 19.52
CA GLY A 262 -3.50 12.98 18.82
C GLY A 262 -2.37 12.85 19.80
N ILE A 263 -1.38 12.02 19.46
CA ILE A 263 -0.19 11.77 20.27
C ILE A 263 0.53 13.08 20.63
N LEU A 264 0.57 14.04 19.72
CA LEU A 264 1.26 15.33 19.90
C LEU A 264 0.32 16.52 20.11
N GLY A 265 -1.00 16.31 20.11
CA GLY A 265 -1.97 17.40 20.19
C GLY A 265 -2.02 18.24 18.91
N THR A 266 -2.24 19.55 19.01
CA THR A 266 -2.38 20.43 17.84
C THR A 266 -1.00 20.90 17.36
N PRO A 267 -0.68 20.84 16.05
CA PRO A 267 0.55 21.41 15.52
C PRO A 267 0.61 22.93 15.70
N ASP A 268 1.82 23.48 15.78
CA ASP A 268 2.02 24.93 15.86
C ASP A 268 1.47 25.64 14.61
N TYR A 269 1.65 25.02 13.44
CA TYR A 269 1.05 25.48 12.21
C TYR A 269 0.91 24.38 11.15
N PHE A 270 0.05 24.67 10.17
CA PHE A 270 -0.10 23.87 8.95
C PHE A 270 0.38 24.65 7.73
N ILE A 271 1.01 23.95 6.79
CA ILE A 271 1.32 24.46 5.45
C ILE A 271 0.60 23.62 4.40
N GLY A 272 0.12 24.26 3.34
CA GLY A 272 -0.47 23.59 2.18
C GLY A 272 -2.00 23.48 2.24
N SER A 273 -2.55 22.41 1.66
CA SER A 273 -4.01 22.25 1.55
C SER A 273 -4.62 21.71 2.85
N PRO A 274 -5.77 22.23 3.32
CA PRO A 274 -6.54 21.61 4.39
C PRO A 274 -7.34 20.38 3.91
N VAL A 275 -7.48 20.21 2.59
CA VAL A 275 -8.17 19.07 1.98
C VAL A 275 -7.15 17.95 1.75
N ILE A 276 -7.21 16.94 2.62
CA ILE A 276 -6.35 15.75 2.60
C ILE A 276 -6.92 14.69 1.64
N GLY A 277 -6.07 14.04 0.84
CA GLY A 277 -6.46 13.00 -0.11
C GLY A 277 -7.15 13.50 -1.38
N GLY A 278 -7.25 14.82 -1.57
CA GLY A 278 -7.89 15.45 -2.73
C GLY A 278 -6.99 15.62 -3.96
N ALA A 279 -5.73 15.19 -3.91
CA ALA A 279 -4.71 15.39 -4.95
C ALA A 279 -4.48 16.86 -5.34
N ILE A 280 -4.72 17.80 -4.41
CA ILE A 280 -4.57 19.26 -4.65
C ILE A 280 -3.13 19.70 -4.38
N SER A 281 -2.68 19.56 -3.14
CA SER A 281 -1.33 19.87 -2.70
C SER A 281 -1.06 19.13 -1.40
N ASP A 282 0.21 19.01 -1.04
CA ASP A 282 0.62 18.38 0.21
C ASP A 282 0.09 19.16 1.42
N THR A 283 -0.14 18.46 2.53
CA THR A 283 -0.48 19.04 3.83
C THR A 283 0.65 18.74 4.81
N TRP A 284 1.20 19.79 5.43
CA TRP A 284 2.31 19.66 6.37
C TRP A 284 1.84 20.11 7.75
N ALA A 285 1.94 19.22 8.74
CA ALA A 285 1.75 19.55 10.15
C ALA A 285 3.12 19.78 10.78
N VAL A 286 3.35 20.96 11.36
CA VAL A 286 4.66 21.36 11.88
C VAL A 286 4.60 21.57 13.38
N TYR A 287 5.58 20.99 14.07
CA TYR A 287 5.81 21.14 15.50
C TYR A 287 7.21 21.73 15.72
N VAL A 288 7.34 22.71 16.59
CA VAL A 288 8.58 23.40 16.92
C VAL A 288 8.80 23.34 18.42
N ASP A 289 10.00 22.96 18.83
CA ASP A 289 10.39 23.03 20.24
C ASP A 289 10.95 24.42 20.54
N ASP A 290 10.27 25.17 21.41
CA ASP A 290 10.68 26.50 21.83
C ASP A 290 12.05 26.52 22.53
N ILE A 291 12.49 25.40 23.11
CA ILE A 291 13.74 25.32 23.89
C ILE A 291 14.93 25.05 22.98
N SER A 292 14.87 24.00 22.15
CA SER A 292 15.99 23.60 21.29
C SER A 292 15.97 24.26 19.91
N GLY A 293 14.81 24.80 19.49
CA GLY A 293 14.57 25.24 18.12
C GLY A 293 14.44 24.07 17.13
N ASP A 294 14.38 22.82 17.60
CA ASP A 294 14.17 21.68 16.71
C ASP A 294 12.76 21.72 16.09
N ARG A 295 12.64 21.25 14.85
CA ARG A 295 11.39 21.22 14.10
C ARG A 295 11.09 19.83 13.58
N ILE A 296 9.87 19.37 13.81
CA ILE A 296 9.35 18.11 13.27
C ILE A 296 8.19 18.41 12.35
N THR A 297 8.25 17.87 11.13
CA THR A 297 7.21 18.05 10.12
C THR A 297 6.67 16.70 9.66
N PHE A 298 5.36 16.52 9.78
CA PHE A 298 4.62 15.39 9.24
C PHE A 298 3.96 15.81 7.93
N ILE A 299 4.28 15.13 6.85
CA ILE A 299 3.82 15.50 5.50
C ILE A 299 2.91 14.41 4.94
N ILE A 300 1.74 14.84 4.53
CA ILE A 300 0.76 14.07 3.78
C ILE A 300 0.85 14.54 2.33
N ASN A 301 1.32 13.68 1.44
CA ASN A 301 1.35 14.04 0.02
C ASN A 301 -0.08 14.20 -0.51
N ALA A 302 -0.26 15.04 -1.52
CA ALA A 302 -1.56 15.46 -2.04
C ALA A 302 -2.57 14.30 -2.29
N ASP A 303 -2.08 13.15 -2.78
CA ASP A 303 -2.85 11.97 -3.14
C ASP A 303 -2.98 10.92 -2.02
N LYS A 304 -2.54 11.26 -0.80
CA LYS A 304 -2.53 10.36 0.36
C LYS A 304 -3.44 10.88 1.47
N THR A 305 -3.88 9.96 2.31
CA THR A 305 -4.68 10.23 3.51
C THR A 305 -3.92 9.98 4.81
N PHE A 306 -2.63 9.68 4.71
CA PHE A 306 -1.77 9.28 5.82
C PHE A 306 -0.41 9.98 5.74
N VAL A 307 0.30 10.05 6.87
CA VAL A 307 1.64 10.63 6.93
C VAL A 307 2.61 9.77 6.11
N SER A 308 3.19 10.38 5.09
CA SER A 308 4.01 9.70 4.09
C SER A 308 5.48 10.11 4.11
N VAL A 309 5.78 11.25 4.74
CA VAL A 309 7.13 11.73 5.01
C VAL A 309 7.17 12.34 6.40
N ILE A 310 8.24 12.05 7.15
CA ILE A 310 8.56 12.72 8.42
C ILE A 310 9.91 13.41 8.25
N LYS A 311 9.98 14.70 8.59
CA LYS A 311 11.23 15.47 8.63
C LYS A 311 11.51 15.87 10.07
N TYR A 312 12.76 15.70 10.49
CA TYR A 312 13.27 16.24 11.74
C TYR A 312 14.43 17.17 11.39
N GLU A 313 14.36 18.42 11.81
CA GLU A 313 15.38 19.44 11.58
C GLU A 313 15.88 19.98 12.92
N PHE A 314 17.21 20.13 13.04
CA PHE A 314 17.85 20.64 14.25
C PHE A 314 17.93 22.16 14.23
N GLU A 315 17.62 22.80 15.36
CA GLU A 315 17.99 24.20 15.65
C GLU A 315 17.57 25.19 14.55
N ARG A 316 16.32 25.09 14.08
CA ARG A 316 15.67 26.00 13.13
C ARG A 316 15.03 27.18 13.86
N TYR A 317 15.80 28.22 14.13
CA TYR A 317 15.26 29.50 14.57
C TYR A 317 14.68 30.26 13.35
N GLU A 318 13.40 30.61 13.40
CA GLU A 318 12.75 31.49 12.42
C GLU A 318 13.24 32.94 12.55
#